data_AF-A0A928CEP9-F1
#
_entry.id   AF-A0A928CEP9-F1
#
_cell.length_a   1.000
_cell.length_b   1.000
_cell.length_c   1.000
_cell.angle_alpha   90.00
_cell.angle_beta   90.00
_cell.angle_gamma   90.00
#
_symmetry.space_group_name_H-M   'P 1'
#
loop_
_entity.id
_entity.type
_entity.pdbx_description
1 polymer ?
#
loop_
_entity_poly.entity_id
_entity_poly.type
_entity_poly.pdbx_seq_one_letter_code
_entity_poly.pdbx_strand_id
1 'polypeptide(L)'
;MEEKLLKYCKYGLWGLMGIIVVILAICAFKGEASADLQMYMTYALVILLVLAILFSPIYGAIVNPGNLKKIGIAVGIFAVIALIAYLISPGATLSQEYLESMGVTAKAEAVCDFLMMFVYIMLGGTIAAVIYSAVAKLFN
;
A
#
# COMPACT_ATOMS: atom_id res chain seq x y z
N MET A 1 13.08 6.03 -28.97
CA MET A 1 12.01 5.11 -28.52
C MET A 1 11.79 5.24 -27.01
N GLU A 2 12.86 5.36 -26.23
CA GLU A 2 12.84 5.62 -24.78
C GLU A 2 12.01 6.84 -24.35
N GLU A 3 12.14 8.01 -25.00
CA GLU A 3 11.40 9.21 -24.60
C GLU A 3 9.87 9.07 -24.69
N LYS A 4 9.36 8.40 -25.74
CA LYS A 4 7.93 8.17 -25.91
C LYS A 4 7.42 7.21 -24.83
N LEU A 5 8.16 6.13 -24.56
CA LEU A 5 7.84 5.16 -23.51
C LEU A 5 7.81 5.84 -22.13
N LEU A 6 8.83 6.64 -21.82
CA LEU A 6 8.95 7.38 -20.56
C LEU A 6 7.76 8.33 -20.34
N LYS A 7 7.35 9.03 -21.41
CA LYS A 7 6.22 9.95 -21.41
C LYS A 7 4.92 9.23 -21.10
N TYR A 8 4.66 8.09 -21.75
CA TYR A 8 3.46 7.29 -21.48
C TYR A 8 3.46 6.68 -20.07
N CYS A 9 4.59 6.15 -19.59
CA CYS A 9 4.68 5.63 -18.22
C CYS A 9 4.45 6.72 -17.17
N LYS A 10 4.99 7.93 -17.37
CA LYS A 10 4.76 9.07 -16.48
C LYS A 10 3.29 9.46 -16.44
N TYR A 11 2.64 9.65 -17.60
CA TYR A 11 1.22 10.01 -17.64
C TYR A 11 0.33 8.90 -17.10
N GLY A 12 0.68 7.62 -17.33
CA GLY A 12 0.00 6.48 -16.76
C GLY A 12 0.01 6.52 -15.23
N LEU A 13 1.19 6.71 -14.62
CA LEU A 13 1.32 6.83 -13.16
C LEU A 13 0.59 8.03 -12.59
N TRP A 14 0.71 9.21 -13.22
CA TRP A 14 0.02 10.42 -12.76
C TRP A 14 -1.50 10.29 -12.87
N GLY A 15 -1.99 9.68 -13.95
CA GLY A 15 -3.41 9.37 -14.11
C GLY A 15 -3.91 8.41 -13.03
N LEU A 16 -3.15 7.35 -12.76
CA LEU A 16 -3.48 6.37 -11.71
C LEU A 16 -3.52 7.01 -10.32
N MET A 17 -2.52 7.83 -9.98
CA MET A 17 -2.50 8.57 -8.72
C MET A 17 -3.66 9.56 -8.60
N GLY A 18 -3.97 10.28 -9.68
CA GLY A 18 -5.10 11.20 -9.71
C GLY A 18 -6.43 10.50 -9.43
N ILE A 19 -6.67 9.33 -10.07
CA ILE A 19 -7.88 8.54 -9.85
C ILE A 19 -7.96 8.05 -8.40
N ILE A 20 -6.84 7.56 -7.83
CA ILE A 20 -6.80 7.11 -6.43
C ILE A 20 -7.20 8.25 -5.48
N VAL A 21 -6.63 9.45 -5.66
CA VAL A 21 -6.94 10.61 -4.82
C VAL A 21 -8.40 11.02 -4.94
N VAL A 22 -8.96 11.01 -6.14
CA VAL A 22 -10.38 11.33 -6.37
C VAL A 22 -11.29 10.33 -5.65
N ILE A 23 -11.01 9.02 -5.77
CA ILE A 23 -11.83 8.00 -5.10
C ILE A 23 -11.70 8.11 -3.58
N LEU A 24 -10.50 8.35 -3.05
CA LEU A 24 -10.29 8.59 -1.62
C LEU A 24 -11.05 9.83 -1.12
N ALA A 25 -11.04 10.92 -1.88
CA ALA A 25 -11.82 12.10 -1.54
C ALA A 25 -13.32 11.78 -1.54
N ILE A 26 -13.82 11.04 -2.52
CA ILE A 26 -15.23 10.61 -2.54
C ILE A 26 -15.55 9.75 -1.30
N CYS A 27 -14.69 8.81 -0.92
CA CYS A 27 -14.86 8.02 0.31
C CYS A 27 -14.86 8.90 1.57
N ALA A 28 -13.97 9.89 1.66
CA ALA A 28 -13.81 10.73 2.83
C ALA A 28 -14.94 11.76 2.99
N PHE A 29 -15.50 12.27 1.88
CA PHE A 29 -16.50 13.34 1.88
C PHE A 29 -17.94 12.85 1.67
N LYS A 30 -18.16 11.62 1.20
CA LYS A 30 -19.49 10.99 1.26
C LYS A 30 -19.72 10.44 2.66
N GLY A 31 -20.48 11.18 3.49
CA GLY A 31 -21.06 10.64 4.72
C GLY A 31 -21.95 9.41 4.45
N GLU A 32 -22.20 8.61 5.50
CA GLU A 32 -22.94 7.34 5.56
C GLU A 32 -23.35 6.73 4.20
N ALA A 33 -22.35 6.41 3.36
CA ALA A 33 -22.59 5.55 2.22
C ALA A 33 -22.95 4.15 2.72
N SER A 34 -23.87 3.46 2.03
CA SER A 34 -24.20 2.07 2.35
C SER A 34 -22.93 1.21 2.40
N ALA A 35 -22.89 0.25 3.34
CA ALA A 35 -21.72 -0.60 3.55
C ALA A 35 -21.23 -1.27 2.25
N ASP A 36 -22.16 -1.68 1.39
CA ASP A 36 -21.86 -2.27 0.09
C ASP A 36 -21.08 -1.31 -0.83
N LEU A 37 -21.50 -0.05 -0.93
CA LEU A 37 -20.84 0.94 -1.79
C LEU A 37 -19.42 1.23 -1.30
N GLN A 38 -19.22 1.32 0.02
CA GLN A 38 -17.89 1.51 0.61
C GLN A 38 -16.99 0.30 0.32
N MET A 39 -17.54 -0.91 0.38
CA MET A 39 -16.78 -2.14 0.11
C MET A 39 -16.35 -2.21 -1.36
N TYR A 40 -17.25 -1.91 -2.31
CA TYR A 40 -16.89 -1.85 -3.74
C TYR A 40 -15.85 -0.78 -4.06
N MET A 41 -15.98 0.42 -3.46
CA MET A 41 -15.00 1.50 -3.62
C MET A 41 -13.63 1.10 -3.05
N THR A 42 -13.61 0.40 -1.92
CA THR A 42 -12.38 -0.10 -1.29
C THR A 42 -11.71 -1.15 -2.19
N TYR A 43 -12.46 -2.08 -2.77
CA TYR A 43 -11.89 -3.03 -3.74
C TYR A 43 -11.29 -2.32 -4.96
N ALA A 44 -11.98 -1.32 -5.50
CA ALA A 44 -11.46 -0.52 -6.62
C ALA A 44 -10.15 0.20 -6.23
N LEU A 45 -10.10 0.80 -5.04
CA LEU A 45 -8.90 1.46 -4.51
C LEU A 45 -7.73 0.48 -4.37
N VAL A 46 -7.96 -0.70 -3.81
CA VAL A 46 -6.92 -1.73 -3.65
C VAL A 46 -6.35 -2.14 -5.00
N ILE A 47 -7.21 -2.39 -5.99
CA ILE A 47 -6.77 -2.75 -7.36
C ILE A 47 -5.90 -1.64 -7.96
N LEU A 48 -6.34 -0.39 -7.87
CA LEU A 48 -5.59 0.75 -8.38
C LEU A 48 -4.25 0.93 -7.65
N LEU A 49 -4.22 0.75 -6.34
CA LEU A 49 -3.00 0.80 -5.54
C LEU A 49 -2.01 -0.29 -5.97
N VAL A 50 -2.47 -1.53 -6.15
CA VAL A 50 -1.62 -2.62 -6.64
C VAL A 50 -1.03 -2.29 -8.00
N LEU A 51 -1.85 -1.77 -8.93
CA LEU A 51 -1.36 -1.33 -10.23
C LEU A 51 -0.30 -0.22 -10.09
N ALA A 52 -0.55 0.82 -9.29
CA ALA A 52 0.42 1.88 -9.06
C ALA A 52 1.75 1.34 -8.49
N ILE A 53 1.68 0.44 -7.51
CA ILE A 53 2.85 -0.16 -6.86
C ILE A 53 3.66 -1.00 -7.85
N LEU A 54 3.02 -1.75 -8.75
CA LEU A 54 3.72 -2.57 -9.74
C LEU A 54 4.34 -1.71 -10.86
N PHE A 55 3.67 -0.64 -11.28
CA PHE A 55 4.17 0.24 -12.33
C PHE A 55 5.29 1.18 -11.86
N SER A 56 5.29 1.58 -10.58
CA SER A 56 6.28 2.50 -10.00
C SER A 56 7.75 2.06 -10.15
N PRO A 57 8.15 0.83 -9.77
CA PRO A 57 9.54 0.37 -9.92
C PRO A 57 9.93 0.19 -11.39
N ILE A 58 8.99 -0.18 -12.27
CA ILE A 58 9.23 -0.26 -13.72
C ILE A 58 9.59 1.12 -14.26
N TYR A 59 8.80 2.15 -13.92
CA TYR A 59 9.10 3.53 -14.27
C TYR A 59 10.45 3.99 -13.69
N GLY A 60 10.71 3.70 -12.41
CA GLY A 60 11.97 4.05 -11.74
C GLY A 60 13.20 3.42 -12.40
N ALA A 61 13.09 2.17 -12.85
CA ALA A 61 14.15 1.46 -13.55
C ALA A 61 14.40 2.01 -14.96
N ILE A 62 13.34 2.40 -15.69
CA ILE A 62 13.47 3.01 -17.03
C ILE A 62 14.10 4.40 -16.93
N VAL A 63 13.69 5.22 -15.96
CA VAL A 63 14.19 6.60 -15.81
C VAL A 63 15.63 6.63 -15.32
N ASN A 64 15.99 5.74 -14.39
CA ASN A 64 17.31 5.71 -13.77
C ASN A 64 17.73 4.27 -13.45
N PRO A 65 18.32 3.54 -14.41
CA PRO A 65 18.74 2.16 -14.20
C PRO A 65 19.79 2.01 -13.08
N GLY A 66 20.57 3.06 -12.79
CA GLY A 66 21.47 3.10 -11.63
C GLY A 66 20.78 2.99 -10.26
N ASN A 67 19.47 3.24 -10.19
CA ASN A 67 18.68 3.08 -8.96
C ASN A 67 18.24 1.64 -8.69
N LEU A 68 18.56 0.67 -9.56
CA LEU A 68 18.25 -0.76 -9.31
C LEU A 68 18.79 -1.24 -7.96
N LYS A 69 19.98 -0.78 -7.55
CA LYS A 69 20.52 -1.07 -6.21
C LYS A 69 19.63 -0.55 -5.08
N LYS A 70 19.08 0.67 -5.23
CA LYS A 70 18.17 1.27 -4.26
C LYS A 70 16.83 0.52 -4.22
N ILE A 71 16.33 0.07 -5.37
CA ILE A 71 15.13 -0.79 -5.44
C ILE A 71 15.39 -2.11 -4.69
N GLY A 72 16.55 -2.74 -4.90
CA GLY A 72 16.93 -3.96 -4.16
C GLY A 72 16.98 -3.75 -2.65
N ILE A 73 17.57 -2.65 -2.19
CA ILE A 73 17.57 -2.27 -0.76
C ILE A 73 16.14 -2.07 -0.25
N ALA A 74 15.29 -1.38 -1.00
CA ALA A 74 13.90 -1.15 -0.63
C ALA A 74 13.11 -2.47 -0.49
N VAL A 75 13.30 -3.42 -1.41
CA VAL A 75 12.70 -4.77 -1.32
C VAL A 75 13.22 -5.52 -0.09
N GLY A 76 14.52 -5.42 0.21
CA GLY A 76 15.11 -6.01 1.42
C GLY A 76 14.51 -5.45 2.70
N ILE A 77 14.38 -4.12 2.81
CA ILE A 77 13.73 -3.46 3.95
C ILE A 77 12.27 -3.90 4.07
N PHE A 78 11.54 -3.98 2.95
CA PHE A 78 10.15 -4.45 2.93
C PHE A 78 10.03 -5.87 3.48
N ALA A 79 10.92 -6.78 3.07
CA ALA A 79 10.94 -8.15 3.58
C ALA A 79 11.26 -8.22 5.08
N VAL A 80 12.18 -7.38 5.57
CA VAL A 80 12.47 -7.29 7.02
C VAL A 80 11.25 -6.80 7.80
N ILE A 81 10.56 -5.78 7.31
CA ILE A 81 9.33 -5.27 7.96
C ILE A 81 8.23 -6.35 7.95
N ALA A 82 8.06 -7.08 6.84
CA ALA A 82 7.12 -8.19 6.76
C ALA A 82 7.48 -9.30 7.77
N LEU A 83 8.75 -9.62 7.93
CA LEU A 83 9.18 -10.59 8.94
C LEU A 83 8.88 -10.10 10.36
N ILE A 84 9.17 -8.85 10.68
CA ILE A 84 8.87 -8.26 12.00
C ILE A 84 7.36 -8.30 12.25
N ALA A 85 6.55 -7.87 11.29
CA ALA A 85 5.09 -7.88 11.39
C ALA A 85 4.55 -9.29 11.64
N TYR A 86 5.09 -10.29 10.94
CA TYR A 86 4.71 -11.69 11.13
C TYR A 86 5.08 -12.21 12.53
N LEU A 87 6.26 -11.84 13.04
CA LEU A 87 6.73 -12.30 14.35
C LEU A 87 5.96 -11.70 15.53
N ILE A 88 5.39 -10.49 15.37
CA ILE A 88 4.64 -9.82 16.45
C ILE A 88 3.12 -9.95 16.31
N SER A 89 2.64 -10.44 15.17
CA SER A 89 1.22 -10.70 14.91
C SER A 89 0.73 -11.84 15.83
N PRO A 90 -0.30 -11.60 16.66
CA PRO A 90 -0.89 -12.65 17.50
C PRO A 90 -1.45 -13.83 16.71
N GLY A 91 -1.83 -13.62 15.45
CA GLY A 91 -2.49 -14.63 14.62
C GLY A 91 -3.99 -14.69 14.87
N ALA A 92 -4.59 -15.87 14.76
CA ALA A 92 -6.02 -16.04 14.97
C ALA A 92 -6.36 -15.91 16.47
N THR A 93 -7.27 -15.00 16.80
CA THR A 93 -7.68 -14.68 18.17
C THR A 93 -9.18 -14.87 18.39
N LEU A 94 -9.98 -14.87 17.32
CA LEU A 94 -11.42 -15.06 17.40
C LEU A 94 -11.77 -16.53 17.66
N SER A 95 -12.87 -16.75 18.40
CA SER A 95 -13.39 -18.09 18.63
C SER A 95 -13.82 -18.75 17.33
N GLN A 96 -13.67 -20.07 17.24
CA GLN A 96 -14.04 -20.82 16.04
C GLN A 96 -15.52 -20.66 15.65
N GLU A 97 -16.43 -20.62 16.64
CA GLU A 97 -17.86 -20.40 16.41
C GLU A 97 -18.15 -19.05 15.74
N TYR A 98 -17.46 -17.99 16.19
CA TYR A 98 -17.58 -16.67 15.58
C TYR A 98 -17.01 -16.64 14.15
N LEU A 99 -15.86 -17.28 13.92
CA LEU A 99 -15.26 -17.38 12.59
C LEU A 99 -16.17 -18.13 11.61
N GLU A 100 -16.76 -19.24 12.05
CA GLU A 100 -17.72 -20.02 11.26
C GLU A 100 -18.98 -19.21 10.93
N SER A 101 -19.48 -18.39 11.86
CA SER A 101 -20.62 -17.50 11.62
C SER A 101 -20.37 -16.46 10.52
N MET A 102 -19.10 -16.10 10.30
CA MET A 102 -18.66 -15.17 9.25
C MET A 102 -18.22 -15.89 7.96
N GLY A 103 -18.18 -17.22 7.95
CA GLY A 103 -17.62 -18.00 6.84
C GLY A 103 -16.11 -17.81 6.65
N VAL A 104 -15.38 -17.46 7.72
CA VAL A 104 -13.93 -17.20 7.72
C VAL A 104 -13.20 -18.35 8.38
N THR A 105 -12.01 -18.70 7.88
CA THR A 105 -11.14 -19.70 8.53
C THR A 105 -10.15 -19.03 9.47
N ALA A 106 -9.73 -19.72 10.53
CA ALA A 106 -8.68 -19.22 11.44
C ALA A 106 -7.38 -18.85 10.69
N LYS A 107 -7.04 -19.58 9.63
CA LYS A 107 -5.89 -19.22 8.77
C LYS A 107 -6.07 -17.88 8.07
N ALA A 108 -7.26 -17.60 7.56
CA ALA A 108 -7.56 -16.34 6.90
C ALA A 108 -7.53 -15.16 7.89
N GLU A 109 -8.05 -15.36 9.11
CA GLU A 109 -7.94 -14.37 10.19
C GLU A 109 -6.47 -14.08 10.52
N ALA A 110 -5.65 -15.12 10.74
CA ALA A 110 -4.23 -14.96 11.06
C ALA A 110 -3.45 -14.21 9.96
N VAL A 111 -3.77 -14.45 8.68
CA VAL A 111 -3.18 -13.69 7.57
C VAL A 111 -3.64 -12.24 7.59
N CYS A 112 -4.92 -11.99 7.89
CA CYS A 112 -5.45 -10.63 8.00
C CYS A 112 -4.77 -9.85 9.13
N ASP A 113 -4.62 -10.47 10.30
CA ASP A 113 -3.92 -9.88 11.46
C ASP A 113 -2.47 -9.52 11.13
N PHE A 114 -1.73 -10.46 10.53
CA PHE A 114 -0.37 -10.21 10.03
C PHE A 114 -0.32 -9.01 9.06
N LEU A 115 -1.20 -8.99 8.06
CA LEU A 115 -1.24 -7.92 7.06
C LEU A 115 -1.61 -6.57 7.69
N MET A 116 -2.50 -6.57 8.68
CA MET A 116 -2.88 -5.38 9.41
C MET A 116 -1.68 -4.81 10.19
N MET A 117 -0.97 -5.69 10.92
CA MET A 117 0.24 -5.33 11.64
C MET A 117 1.33 -4.79 10.71
N PHE A 118 1.52 -5.44 9.55
CA PHE A 118 2.44 -4.99 8.52
C PHE A 118 2.11 -3.58 8.03
N VAL A 119 0.83 -3.32 7.71
CA VAL A 119 0.37 -2.01 7.27
C VAL A 119 0.57 -0.95 8.35
N TYR A 120 0.32 -1.26 9.63
CA TYR A 120 0.54 -0.31 10.73
C TYR A 120 2.01 0.07 10.90
N ILE A 121 2.94 -0.89 10.82
CA ILE A 121 4.38 -0.59 10.87
C ILE A 121 4.78 0.29 9.68
N MET A 122 4.32 -0.07 8.46
CA MET A 122 4.61 0.69 7.25
C MET A 122 4.05 2.12 7.30
N LEU A 123 2.84 2.29 7.84
CA LEU A 123 2.22 3.59 8.03
C LEU A 123 3.03 4.44 9.02
N GLY A 124 3.40 3.88 10.16
CA GLY A 124 4.26 4.55 11.15
C GLY A 124 5.61 4.98 10.55
N GLY A 125 6.25 4.08 9.79
CA GLY A 125 7.50 4.38 9.08
C GLY A 125 7.34 5.48 8.03
N THR A 126 6.21 5.49 7.30
CA THR A 126 5.91 6.51 6.30
C THR A 126 5.69 7.88 6.94
N ILE A 127 4.91 7.96 8.02
CA ILE A 127 4.70 9.20 8.77
C ILE A 127 6.04 9.73 9.30
N ALA A 128 6.85 8.87 9.92
CA ALA A 128 8.17 9.25 10.41
C ALA A 128 9.08 9.77 9.29
N ALA A 129 9.10 9.10 8.13
CA ALA A 129 9.89 9.50 6.97
C ALA A 129 9.43 10.86 6.39
N VAL A 130 8.12 11.11 6.33
CA VAL A 130 7.56 12.38 5.88
C VAL A 130 7.95 13.51 6.83
N ILE A 131 7.80 13.31 8.14
CA ILE A 131 8.20 14.29 9.17
C ILE A 131 9.69 14.57 9.07
N TYR A 132 10.52 13.52 9.04
CA TYR A 132 11.98 13.66 8.89
C TYR A 132 12.33 14.47 7.64
N SER A 133 11.71 14.16 6.50
CA SER A 133 11.95 14.85 5.24
C SER A 133 11.52 16.32 5.28
N ALA A 134 10.43 16.64 5.99
CA ALA A 134 9.97 18.01 6.17
C ALA A 134 10.93 18.81 7.06
N VAL A 135 11.38 18.23 8.17
CA VAL A 135 12.32 18.86 9.11
C VAL A 135 13.69 19.04 8.49
N ALA A 136 14.23 18.02 7.83
CA ALA A 136 15.55 18.07 7.22
C ALA A 136 15.68 19.17 6.16
N LYS A 137 14.59 19.51 5.45
CA LYS A 137 14.52 20.62 4.48
C LYS A 137 14.54 22.02 5.11
N LEU A 138 14.33 22.13 6.43
CA LEU A 138 14.44 23.41 7.14
C LEU A 138 15.89 23.69 7.54
N PHE A 139 16.72 22.65 7.60
CA PHE A 139 18.11 22.72 8.05
C PHE A 139 19.15 22.49 6.92
N ASN A 140 18.69 22.04 5.74
CA ASN A 140 19.44 21.96 4.49
C ASN A 140 18.72 22.77 3.41
#